data_AF-A0AA90U1N9-F1
#
_entry.id   AF-A0AA90U1N9-F1
#
_cell.length_a   1.000
_cell.length_b   1.000
_cell.length_c   1.000
_cell.angle_alpha   90.00
_cell.angle_beta   90.00
_cell.angle_gamma   90.00
#
_symmetry.space_group_name_H-M   'P 1'
#
loop_
_entity.id
_entity.type
_entity.pdbx_description
1 polymer ?
#
loop_
_entity_poly.entity_id
_entity_poly.type
_entity_poly.pdbx_seq_one_letter_code
_entity_poly.pdbx_strand_id
1 'polypeptide(L)'
;MTEPSQLKRRIAFYRDELTDREFYLRLSRMIRDEWLSDNLRRLSSIEEKHAGFWEENLKKAGVETDKFGPRRLKVSVMLLLSKILGVGLTVKILEHGEIETVAEYRKFADESKEDPEFRSRLDGIITDEVEHENVFDSTIERTREDIETNRELIYGISDGLVEVLASLAGLAAIITDHFLISLGGIVVGAQGIQRHSSSWPK
;
A
#
# COMPACT_ATOMS: atom_id res chain seq x y z
N MET A 1 -26.21 -20.00 -5.07
CA MET A 1 -25.19 -19.72 -6.09
C MET A 1 -24.72 -18.30 -5.86
N THR A 2 -23.43 -18.07 -5.69
CA THR A 2 -22.87 -16.72 -5.46
C THR A 2 -22.98 -15.89 -6.75
N GLU A 3 -23.44 -14.65 -6.64
CA GLU A 3 -23.60 -13.76 -7.80
C GLU A 3 -22.23 -13.49 -8.46
N PRO A 4 -22.15 -13.39 -9.81
CA PRO A 4 -20.87 -13.16 -10.51
C PRO A 4 -20.13 -11.90 -10.04
N SER A 5 -20.86 -10.86 -9.64
CA SER A 5 -20.31 -9.62 -9.07
C SER A 5 -19.64 -9.87 -7.72
N GLN A 6 -20.23 -10.70 -6.86
CA GLN A 6 -19.69 -11.05 -5.56
C GLN A 6 -18.45 -11.94 -5.68
N LEU A 7 -18.43 -12.86 -6.65
CA LEU A 7 -17.27 -13.69 -6.91
C LEU A 7 -16.05 -12.85 -7.31
N LYS A 8 -16.26 -11.85 -8.18
CA LYS A 8 -15.19 -10.92 -8.59
C LYS A 8 -14.64 -10.14 -7.39
N ARG A 9 -15.50 -9.70 -6.47
CA ARG A 9 -15.09 -9.01 -5.23
C ARG A 9 -14.27 -9.92 -4.32
N ARG A 10 -14.73 -11.16 -4.07
CA ARG A 10 -13.98 -12.16 -3.29
C ARG A 10 -12.57 -12.43 -3.86
N ILE A 11 -12.46 -12.51 -5.19
CA ILE A 11 -11.16 -12.67 -5.86
C ILE A 11 -10.29 -11.42 -5.66
N ALA A 12 -10.87 -10.22 -5.72
CA ALA A 12 -10.13 -8.98 -5.47
C ALA A 12 -9.59 -8.96 -4.04
N PHE A 13 -10.46 -9.18 -3.05
CA PHE A 13 -10.10 -9.27 -1.64
C PHE A 13 -8.99 -10.30 -1.40
N TYR A 14 -9.17 -11.53 -1.87
CA TYR A 14 -8.12 -12.57 -1.77
C TYR A 14 -6.76 -12.12 -2.31
N ARG A 15 -6.76 -11.43 -3.46
CA ARG A 15 -5.51 -10.95 -4.07
C ARG A 15 -4.90 -9.78 -3.33
N ASP A 16 -5.71 -8.94 -2.72
CA ASP A 16 -5.26 -7.78 -1.95
C ASP A 16 -4.60 -8.27 -0.66
N GLU A 17 -5.24 -9.19 0.08
CA GLU A 17 -4.66 -9.87 1.24
C GLU A 17 -3.33 -10.58 0.93
N LEU A 18 -3.27 -11.33 -0.18
CA LEU A 18 -2.01 -11.94 -0.62
C LEU A 18 -0.93 -10.90 -0.94
N THR A 19 -1.33 -9.73 -1.45
CA THR A 19 -0.41 -8.65 -1.80
C THR A 19 0.20 -8.04 -0.55
N ASP A 20 -0.62 -7.79 0.46
CA ASP A 20 -0.19 -7.13 1.69
C ASP A 20 0.64 -8.10 2.54
N ARG A 21 0.24 -9.38 2.61
CA ARG A 21 1.06 -10.49 3.13
C ARG A 21 2.46 -10.53 2.50
N GLU A 22 2.53 -10.56 1.17
CA GLU A 22 3.81 -10.65 0.44
C GLU A 22 4.67 -9.40 0.67
N PHE A 23 4.06 -8.22 0.76
CA PHE A 23 4.74 -6.98 1.07
C PHE A 23 5.36 -7.02 2.47
N TYR A 24 4.57 -7.26 3.51
CA TYR A 24 5.04 -7.30 4.89
C TYR A 24 6.13 -8.37 5.07
N LEU A 25 5.96 -9.54 4.45
CA LEU A 25 6.95 -10.62 4.50
C LEU A 25 8.28 -10.20 3.86
N ARG A 26 8.25 -9.59 2.68
CA ARG A 26 9.48 -9.13 2.00
C ARG A 26 10.14 -8.00 2.76
N LEU A 27 9.35 -7.04 3.25
CA LEU A 27 9.86 -5.92 4.01
C LEU A 27 10.55 -6.40 5.29
N SER A 28 9.94 -7.34 6.03
CA SER A 28 10.53 -7.92 7.26
C SER A 28 11.92 -8.55 7.04
N ARG A 29 12.22 -9.01 5.81
CA ARG A 29 13.52 -9.62 5.47
C ARG A 29 14.59 -8.58 5.09
N MET A 30 14.17 -7.35 4.81
CA MET A 30 15.05 -6.25 4.41
C MET A 30 15.43 -5.36 5.59
N ILE A 31 14.65 -5.40 6.67
CA ILE A 31 14.85 -4.59 7.87
C ILE A 31 15.86 -5.23 8.80
N ARG A 32 16.76 -4.40 9.35
CA ARG A 32 17.77 -4.82 10.33
C ARG A 32 17.28 -4.77 11.78
N ASP A 33 16.37 -3.85 12.08
CA ASP A 33 15.74 -3.76 13.39
C ASP A 33 14.88 -5.01 13.62
N GLU A 34 15.28 -5.83 14.59
CA GLU A 34 14.64 -7.11 14.89
C GLU A 34 13.20 -6.93 15.35
N TRP A 35 12.93 -5.93 16.19
CA TRP A 35 11.60 -5.65 16.71
C TRP A 35 10.65 -5.26 15.58
N LEU A 36 11.09 -4.39 14.67
CA LEU A 36 10.30 -4.00 13.49
C LEU A 36 10.13 -5.17 12.51
N SER A 37 11.19 -5.93 12.26
CA SER A 37 11.12 -7.16 11.46
C SER A 37 10.05 -8.11 12.00
N ASP A 38 10.02 -8.34 13.32
CA ASP A 38 9.08 -9.27 13.95
C ASP A 38 7.63 -8.77 13.89
N ASN A 39 7.40 -7.47 14.07
CA ASN A 39 6.07 -6.89 13.89
C ASN A 39 5.58 -7.04 12.43
N LEU A 40 6.45 -6.81 11.43
CA LEU A 40 6.12 -7.02 10.03
C LEU A 40 5.83 -8.51 9.72
N ARG A 41 6.55 -9.45 10.34
CA ARG A 41 6.23 -10.90 10.22
C ARG A 41 4.88 -11.23 10.85
N ARG A 42 4.53 -10.59 11.97
CA ARG A 42 3.24 -10.76 12.62
C ARG A 42 2.11 -10.26 11.72
N LEU A 43 2.22 -9.06 11.14
CA LEU A 43 1.26 -8.55 10.16
C LEU A 43 1.12 -9.49 8.96
N SER A 44 2.24 -9.91 8.36
CA SER A 44 2.23 -10.91 7.29
C SER A 44 1.51 -12.22 7.67
N SER A 45 1.50 -12.59 8.95
CA SER A 45 0.80 -13.80 9.44
C SER A 45 -0.68 -13.56 9.67
N ILE A 46 -1.10 -12.32 9.92
CA ILE A 46 -2.51 -11.90 9.99
C ILE A 46 -3.10 -11.90 8.59
N GLU A 47 -2.44 -11.24 7.63
CA GLU A 47 -2.89 -11.24 6.22
C GLU A 47 -2.97 -12.63 5.60
N GLU A 48 -2.11 -13.56 6.02
CA GLU A 48 -2.20 -14.96 5.58
C GLU A 48 -3.51 -15.62 6.05
N LYS A 49 -3.98 -15.29 7.26
CA LYS A 49 -5.27 -15.78 7.78
C LYS A 49 -6.43 -15.14 7.04
N HIS A 50 -6.36 -13.84 6.74
CA HIS A 50 -7.38 -13.13 5.96
C HIS A 50 -7.46 -13.69 4.54
N ALA A 51 -6.33 -13.86 3.87
CA ALA A 51 -6.25 -14.54 2.58
C ALA A 51 -6.83 -15.95 2.65
N GLY A 52 -6.52 -16.72 3.70
CA GLY A 52 -7.06 -18.06 3.94
C GLY A 52 -8.58 -18.09 4.08
N PHE A 53 -9.18 -17.10 4.75
CA PHE A 53 -10.64 -16.95 4.83
C PHE A 53 -11.26 -16.78 3.44
N TRP A 54 -10.72 -15.88 2.60
CA TRP A 54 -11.23 -15.68 1.25
C TRP A 54 -10.97 -16.89 0.35
N GLU A 55 -9.82 -17.55 0.52
CA GLU A 55 -9.47 -18.77 -0.21
C GLU A 55 -10.47 -19.91 0.06
N GLU A 56 -10.75 -20.19 1.34
CA GLU A 56 -11.73 -21.21 1.76
C GLU A 56 -13.10 -20.94 1.12
N ASN A 57 -13.50 -19.67 1.14
CA ASN A 57 -14.77 -19.19 0.59
C ASN A 57 -14.85 -19.26 -0.94
N LEU A 58 -13.74 -19.02 -1.64
CA LEU A 58 -13.63 -19.19 -3.09
C LEU A 58 -13.68 -20.67 -3.47
N LYS A 59 -12.99 -21.54 -2.72
CA LYS A 59 -13.02 -23.00 -2.92
C LYS A 59 -14.42 -23.58 -2.71
N LYS A 60 -15.14 -23.14 -1.67
CA LYS A 60 -16.56 -23.47 -1.44
C LYS A 60 -17.47 -23.09 -2.62
N ALA A 61 -17.13 -21.99 -3.32
CA ALA A 61 -17.83 -21.54 -4.52
C ALA A 61 -17.36 -22.24 -5.82
N GLY A 62 -16.47 -23.23 -5.74
CA GLY A 62 -15.96 -23.97 -6.89
C GLY A 62 -14.87 -23.25 -7.70
N VAL A 63 -14.21 -22.26 -7.11
CA VAL A 63 -13.14 -21.50 -7.77
C VAL A 63 -11.77 -22.07 -7.40
N GLU A 64 -10.97 -22.42 -8.41
CA GLU A 64 -9.55 -22.73 -8.24
C GLU A 64 -8.76 -21.47 -7.89
N THR A 65 -8.14 -21.46 -6.71
CA THR A 65 -7.44 -20.30 -6.15
C THR A 65 -5.98 -20.21 -6.58
N ASP A 66 -5.35 -21.33 -6.95
CA ASP A 66 -3.91 -21.43 -7.32
C ASP A 66 -3.50 -20.53 -8.50
N LYS A 67 -4.46 -20.12 -9.33
CA LYS A 67 -4.24 -19.20 -10.46
C LYS A 67 -4.18 -17.72 -10.05
N PHE A 68 -4.58 -17.40 -8.82
CA PHE A 68 -4.54 -16.04 -8.29
C PHE A 68 -3.35 -15.89 -7.35
N GLY A 69 -2.66 -14.77 -7.48
CA GLY A 69 -1.51 -14.44 -6.65
C GLY A 69 -1.44 -12.96 -6.34
N PRO A 70 -0.46 -12.56 -5.52
CA PRO A 70 -0.27 -11.17 -5.15
C PRO A 70 -0.03 -10.30 -6.38
N ARG A 71 -0.43 -9.04 -6.28
CA ARG A 71 -0.19 -8.03 -7.32
C ARG A 71 1.29 -7.62 -7.28
N ARG A 72 2.14 -8.42 -7.95
CA ARG A 72 3.61 -8.26 -7.95
C ARG A 72 4.07 -6.83 -8.21
N LEU A 73 3.42 -6.10 -9.13
CA LEU A 73 3.73 -4.70 -9.41
C LEU A 73 3.46 -3.79 -8.21
N LYS A 74 2.32 -3.94 -7.52
CA LYS A 74 1.98 -3.19 -6.29
C LYS A 74 3.04 -3.45 -5.21
N VAL A 75 3.39 -4.72 -4.97
CA VAL A 75 4.46 -5.09 -4.03
C VAL A 75 5.78 -4.41 -4.38
N SER A 76 6.20 -4.48 -5.64
CA SER A 76 7.47 -3.87 -6.09
C SER A 76 7.50 -2.35 -5.91
N VAL A 77 6.40 -1.67 -6.22
CA VAL A 77 6.29 -0.21 -6.04
C VAL A 77 6.34 0.14 -4.55
N MET A 78 5.63 -0.58 -3.69
CA MET A 78 5.63 -0.32 -2.26
C MET A 78 6.99 -0.58 -1.61
N LEU A 79 7.71 -1.64 -2.03
CA LEU A 79 9.09 -1.88 -1.58
C LEU A 79 10.08 -0.82 -2.08
N LEU A 80 9.78 -0.16 -3.21
CA LEU A 80 10.55 0.98 -3.66
C LEU A 80 10.23 2.22 -2.80
N LEU A 81 8.95 2.47 -2.53
CA LEU A 81 8.51 3.56 -1.66
C LEU A 81 9.09 3.41 -0.25
N SER A 82 9.17 2.20 0.31
CA SER A 82 9.77 1.96 1.62
C SER A 82 11.26 2.32 1.70
N LYS A 83 11.95 2.40 0.56
CA LYS A 83 13.34 2.87 0.48
C LYS A 83 13.46 4.38 0.33
N ILE A 84 12.46 5.02 -0.25
CA ILE A 84 12.45 6.47 -0.54
C ILE A 84 11.89 7.25 0.64
N LEU A 85 10.74 6.80 1.15
CA LEU A 85 9.95 7.44 2.20
C LEU A 85 10.27 6.92 3.61
N GLY A 86 11.04 5.83 3.70
CA GLY A 86 11.18 5.07 4.92
C GLY A 86 10.02 4.11 5.17
N VAL A 87 10.23 3.23 6.14
CA VAL A 87 9.36 2.08 6.40
C VAL A 87 8.09 2.50 7.12
N GLY A 88 8.21 3.32 8.17
CA GLY A 88 7.06 3.77 8.96
C GLY A 88 6.03 4.51 8.09
N LEU A 89 6.47 5.45 7.25
CA LEU A 89 5.57 6.18 6.36
C LEU A 89 4.93 5.27 5.30
N THR A 90 5.70 4.33 4.74
CA THR A 90 5.14 3.40 3.73
C THR A 90 4.11 2.46 4.33
N VAL A 91 4.34 1.96 5.56
CA VAL A 91 3.34 1.16 6.27
C VAL A 91 2.10 1.99 6.58
N LYS A 92 2.26 3.24 7.04
CA LYS A 92 1.10 4.13 7.31
C LYS A 92 0.26 4.42 6.07
N ILE A 93 0.89 4.54 4.90
CA ILE A 93 0.18 4.68 3.61
C ILE A 93 -0.66 3.43 3.31
N LEU A 94 -0.20 2.23 3.70
CA LEU A 94 -0.94 0.99 3.50
C LEU A 94 -2.10 0.83 4.46
N GLU A 95 -1.87 1.09 5.75
CA GLU A 95 -2.92 1.12 6.78
C GLU A 95 -4.04 2.10 6.38
N HIS A 96 -3.70 3.24 5.78
CA HIS A 96 -4.73 4.16 5.28
C HIS A 96 -5.56 3.56 4.12
N GLY A 97 -4.95 2.73 3.28
CA GLY A 97 -5.66 1.98 2.24
C GLY A 97 -6.60 0.91 2.82
N GLU A 98 -6.27 0.33 3.98
CA GLU A 98 -7.10 -0.68 4.66
C GLU A 98 -8.45 -0.09 5.13
N ILE A 99 -8.55 1.23 5.36
CA ILE A 99 -9.83 1.90 5.63
C ILE A 99 -10.83 1.69 4.49
N GLU A 100 -10.36 1.78 3.24
CA GLU A 100 -11.19 1.53 2.06
C GLU A 100 -11.57 0.05 1.96
N THR A 101 -10.62 -0.85 2.26
CA THR A 101 -10.86 -2.31 2.33
C THR A 101 -11.94 -2.66 3.35
N VAL A 102 -11.87 -2.10 4.57
CA VAL A 102 -12.87 -2.30 5.63
C VAL A 102 -14.25 -1.80 5.19
N ALA A 103 -14.33 -0.64 4.54
CA ALA A 103 -15.59 -0.13 4.01
C ALA A 103 -16.19 -1.09 2.97
N GLU A 104 -15.34 -1.63 2.08
CA GLU A 104 -15.76 -2.63 1.10
C GLU A 104 -16.16 -3.97 1.74
N TYR A 105 -15.51 -4.42 2.80
CA TYR A 105 -15.90 -5.61 3.57
C TYR A 105 -17.27 -5.46 4.22
N ARG A 106 -17.52 -4.33 4.89
CA ARG A 106 -18.83 -4.02 5.49
C ARG A 106 -19.93 -4.00 4.43
N LYS A 107 -19.69 -3.29 3.33
CA LYS A 107 -20.61 -3.25 2.18
C LYS A 107 -20.83 -4.63 1.58
N PHE A 108 -19.79 -5.46 1.48
CA PHE A 108 -19.91 -6.85 1.03
C PHE A 108 -20.80 -7.66 1.98
N ALA A 109 -20.62 -7.53 3.29
CA ALA A 109 -21.41 -8.24 4.30
C ALA A 109 -22.90 -7.87 4.24
N ASP A 110 -23.21 -6.59 4.00
CA ASP A 110 -24.59 -6.06 3.90
C ASP A 110 -25.29 -6.52 2.61
N GLU A 111 -24.59 -6.48 1.48
CA GLU A 111 -25.13 -6.87 0.17
C GLU A 111 -25.23 -8.38 -0.02
N SER A 112 -24.40 -9.14 0.71
CA SER A 112 -24.32 -10.60 0.57
C SER A 112 -25.32 -11.32 1.47
N LYS A 113 -25.92 -12.38 0.91
CA LYS A 113 -26.85 -13.27 1.63
C LYS A 113 -26.10 -14.45 2.25
N GLU A 114 -24.96 -14.15 2.88
CA GLU A 114 -24.12 -15.16 3.52
C GLU A 114 -24.69 -15.57 4.88
N ASP A 115 -24.29 -16.74 5.35
CA ASP A 115 -24.71 -17.26 6.63
C ASP A 115 -24.10 -16.48 7.82
N PRO A 116 -24.63 -16.67 9.05
CA PRO A 116 -24.12 -15.98 10.24
C PRO A 116 -22.67 -16.32 10.59
N GLU A 117 -22.17 -17.50 10.22
CA GLU A 117 -20.79 -17.92 10.51
C GLU A 117 -19.81 -17.12 9.64
N PHE A 118 -20.10 -16.98 8.34
CA PHE A 118 -19.34 -16.14 7.43
C PHE A 118 -19.27 -14.69 7.94
N ARG A 119 -20.42 -14.12 8.34
CA ARG A 119 -20.49 -12.74 8.83
C ARG A 119 -19.69 -12.55 10.11
N SER A 120 -19.76 -13.49 11.05
CA SER A 120 -18.99 -13.45 12.29
C SER A 120 -17.48 -13.50 12.02
N ARG A 121 -17.03 -14.38 11.11
CA ARG A 121 -15.61 -14.46 10.72
C ARG A 121 -15.13 -13.21 9.98
N LEU A 122 -15.97 -12.64 9.10
CA LEU A 122 -15.64 -11.40 8.39
C LEU A 122 -15.59 -10.19 9.34
N ASP A 123 -16.44 -10.14 10.37
CA ASP A 123 -16.37 -9.11 11.42
C ASP A 123 -15.08 -9.21 12.23
N GLY A 124 -14.58 -10.43 12.47
CA GLY A 124 -13.26 -10.67 13.03
C GLY A 124 -12.14 -10.06 12.17
N ILE A 125 -12.16 -10.30 10.85
CA ILE A 125 -11.20 -9.68 9.92
C ILE A 125 -11.32 -8.16 9.95
N ILE A 126 -12.53 -7.61 9.87
CA ILE A 126 -12.75 -6.15 9.95
C ILE A 126 -12.19 -5.57 11.26
N THR A 127 -12.31 -6.30 12.36
CA THR A 127 -11.75 -5.89 13.65
C THR A 127 -10.22 -5.92 13.62
N ASP A 128 -9.62 -6.99 13.09
CA ASP A 128 -8.17 -7.10 12.91
C ASP A 128 -7.63 -5.94 12.06
N GLU A 129 -8.28 -5.61 10.92
CA GLU A 129 -7.92 -4.49 10.04
C GLU A 129 -8.05 -3.12 10.74
N VAL A 130 -9.06 -2.93 11.58
CA VAL A 130 -9.20 -1.68 12.36
C VAL A 130 -8.14 -1.59 13.46
N GLU A 131 -7.73 -2.72 14.03
CA GLU A 131 -6.70 -2.76 15.07
C GLU A 131 -5.26 -2.67 14.53
N HIS A 132 -5.04 -2.89 13.23
CA HIS A 132 -3.73 -2.73 12.57
C HIS A 132 -3.08 -1.38 12.87
N GLU A 133 -3.88 -0.30 12.96
CA GLU A 133 -3.43 1.08 13.18
C GLU A 133 -2.53 1.25 14.44
N ASN A 134 -2.72 0.41 15.47
CA ASN A 134 -2.00 0.54 16.74
C ASN A 134 -0.59 -0.08 16.73
N VAL A 135 -0.28 -0.96 15.78
CA VAL A 135 1.01 -1.67 15.77
C VAL A 135 2.16 -0.72 15.42
N PHE A 136 1.92 0.27 14.56
CA PHE A 136 2.95 1.17 14.04
C PHE A 136 2.98 2.58 14.63
N ASP A 137 1.96 3.02 15.36
CA ASP A 137 2.00 4.30 16.07
C ASP A 137 3.18 4.35 17.07
N SER A 138 3.50 3.21 17.70
CA SER A 138 4.69 3.06 18.55
C SER A 138 6.03 3.00 17.79
N THR A 139 5.99 2.71 16.48
CA THR A 139 7.18 2.68 15.59
C THR A 139 7.52 4.08 15.11
N ILE A 140 6.51 4.86 14.69
CA ILE A 140 6.70 6.25 14.22
C ILE A 140 7.30 7.13 15.33
N GLU A 141 6.92 6.92 16.59
CA GLU A 141 7.51 7.64 17.73
C GLU A 141 8.97 7.26 18.02
N ARG A 142 9.36 6.00 17.76
CA ARG A 142 10.73 5.51 17.97
C ARG A 142 11.69 6.01 16.91
N THR A 143 11.21 6.27 15.70
CA THR A 143 12.02 6.87 14.63
C THR A 143 11.82 8.38 14.56
N ARG A 144 12.04 9.07 15.69
CA ARG A 144 11.99 10.54 15.77
C ARG A 144 12.93 11.23 14.77
N GLU A 145 14.03 10.58 14.40
CA GLU A 145 14.93 10.99 13.29
C GLU A 145 14.26 10.91 11.90
N ASP A 146 13.33 9.98 11.68
CA ASP A 146 12.54 9.92 10.43
C ASP A 146 11.58 11.10 10.34
N ILE A 147 11.11 11.68 11.45
CA ILE A 147 10.17 12.83 11.42
C ILE A 147 10.86 14.10 10.92
N GLU A 148 12.12 14.36 11.31
CA GLU A 148 12.90 15.49 10.78
C GLU A 148 13.25 15.26 9.31
N THR A 149 13.67 14.04 8.97
CA THR A 149 13.88 13.60 7.59
C THR A 149 12.60 13.75 6.74
N ASN A 150 11.43 13.43 7.30
CA ASN A 150 10.14 13.55 6.63
C ASN A 150 9.74 15.01 6.40
N ARG A 151 10.09 15.93 7.30
CA ARG A 151 9.86 17.37 7.06
C ARG A 151 10.72 17.87 5.90
N GLU A 152 12.00 17.51 5.87
CA GLU A 152 12.91 17.86 4.76
C GLU A 152 12.49 17.20 3.45
N LEU A 153 12.00 15.96 3.48
CA LEU A 153 11.39 15.29 2.32
C LEU A 153 10.13 16.01 1.85
N ILE A 154 9.23 16.39 2.75
CA ILE A 154 8.01 17.12 2.39
C ILE A 154 8.35 18.49 1.78
N TYR A 155 9.34 19.21 2.33
CA TYR A 155 9.81 20.47 1.75
C TYR A 155 10.50 20.25 0.40
N GLY A 156 11.33 19.22 0.26
CA GLY A 156 11.98 18.88 -1.01
C GLY A 156 10.99 18.43 -2.10
N ILE A 157 9.94 17.69 -1.73
CA ILE A 157 8.84 17.33 -2.64
C ILE A 157 8.06 18.58 -3.02
N SER A 158 7.76 19.48 -2.07
CA SER A 158 7.06 20.73 -2.33
C SER A 158 7.85 21.62 -3.29
N ASP A 159 9.15 21.81 -3.04
CA ASP A 159 10.02 22.64 -3.88
C ASP A 159 10.22 22.01 -5.27
N GLY A 160 10.46 20.69 -5.33
CA GLY A 160 10.57 19.96 -6.59
C GLY A 160 9.27 19.98 -7.41
N LEU A 161 8.11 19.89 -6.75
CA LEU A 161 6.81 19.99 -7.40
C LEU A 161 6.59 21.40 -7.97
N VAL A 162 6.95 22.44 -7.21
CA VAL A 162 6.90 23.82 -7.70
C VAL A 162 7.82 24.02 -8.91
N GLU A 163 9.03 23.47 -8.90
CA GLU A 163 9.98 23.53 -10.02
C GLU A 163 9.44 22.83 -11.28
N VAL A 164 8.86 21.64 -11.14
CA VAL A 164 8.23 20.89 -12.24
C VAL A 164 7.02 21.62 -12.78
N LEU A 165 6.13 22.14 -11.92
CA LEU A 165 4.94 22.87 -12.33
C LEU A 165 5.29 24.20 -13.01
N ALA A 166 6.26 24.94 -12.47
CA ALA A 166 6.74 26.18 -13.08
C ALA A 166 7.37 25.91 -14.45
N SER A 167 8.15 24.84 -14.57
CA SER A 167 8.76 24.42 -15.85
C SER A 167 7.70 23.99 -16.87
N LEU A 168 6.71 23.20 -16.45
CA LEU A 168 5.58 22.80 -17.30
C LEU A 168 4.77 24.01 -17.76
N ALA A 169 4.49 24.97 -16.86
CA ALA A 169 3.80 26.20 -17.20
C ALA A 169 4.59 27.05 -18.21
N GLY A 170 5.92 27.16 -18.02
CA GLY A 170 6.81 27.85 -18.96
C GLY A 170 6.88 27.15 -20.33
N LEU A 171 6.99 25.82 -20.35
CA LEU A 171 6.99 25.03 -21.58
C LEU A 171 5.65 25.14 -22.31
N ALA A 172 4.52 25.05 -21.60
CA ALA A 172 3.19 25.16 -22.18
C ALA A 172 2.87 26.56 -22.73
N ALA A 173 3.56 27.60 -22.26
CA ALA A 173 3.43 28.96 -22.80
C ALA A 173 4.09 29.12 -24.19
N ILE A 174 5.05 28.26 -24.53
CA ILE A 174 5.88 28.37 -25.74
C ILE A 174 5.60 27.22 -26.72
N ILE A 175 5.32 26.03 -26.19
CA ILE A 175 5.13 24.78 -26.93
C ILE A 175 3.65 24.40 -26.87
N THR A 176 3.06 24.06 -28.01
CA THR A 176 1.66 23.60 -28.09
C THR A 176 1.52 22.07 -28.17
N ASP A 177 2.62 21.37 -28.43
CA ASP A 177 2.66 19.92 -28.49
C ASP A 177 2.67 19.29 -27.08
N HIS A 178 1.57 18.63 -26.73
CA HIS A 178 1.36 18.01 -25.42
C HIS A 178 2.35 16.88 -25.12
N PHE A 179 2.86 16.18 -26.14
CA PHE A 179 3.85 15.12 -25.94
C PHE A 179 5.20 15.72 -25.56
N LEU A 180 5.62 16.81 -26.21
CA LEU A 180 6.84 17.53 -25.86
C LEU A 180 6.77 18.18 -24.47
N ILE A 181 5.62 18.76 -24.11
CA ILE A 181 5.37 19.31 -22.77
C ILE A 181 5.49 18.21 -21.71
N SER A 182 4.87 17.04 -21.96
CA SER A 182 4.90 15.91 -21.04
C SER A 182 6.31 15.33 -20.87
N LEU A 183 7.06 15.18 -21.97
CA LEU A 183 8.44 14.70 -21.94
C LEU A 183 9.34 15.68 -21.18
N GLY A 184 9.18 16.99 -21.40
CA GLY A 184 9.89 18.02 -20.65
C GLY A 184 9.60 17.96 -19.15
N GLY A 185 8.32 17.78 -18.76
CA GLY A 185 7.93 17.58 -17.37
C GLY A 185 8.58 16.36 -16.72
N ILE A 186 8.65 15.23 -17.44
CA ILE A 186 9.33 14.01 -16.96
C ILE A 186 10.83 14.25 -16.75
N VAL A 187 11.50 14.93 -17.69
CA VAL A 187 12.93 15.22 -17.61
C VAL A 187 13.24 16.14 -16.42
N VAL A 188 12.47 17.21 -16.23
CA VAL A 188 12.63 18.13 -15.10
C VAL A 188 12.36 17.41 -13.78
N GLY A 189 11.30 16.59 -13.72
CA GLY A 189 10.99 15.79 -12.54
C GLY A 189 12.10 14.81 -12.17
N ALA A 190 12.69 14.13 -13.18
CA ALA A 190 13.82 13.23 -12.95
C ALA A 190 15.07 13.98 -12.43
N GLN A 191 15.33 15.19 -12.92
CA GLN A 191 16.43 16.02 -12.44
C GLN A 191 16.21 16.52 -11.00
N GLY A 192 14.99 16.94 -10.67
CA GLY A 192 14.64 17.36 -9.31
C GLY A 192 14.90 16.26 -8.27
N ILE A 193 14.53 15.02 -8.61
CA ILE A 193 14.80 13.84 -7.77
C ILE A 193 16.31 13.63 -7.57
N GLN A 194 17.11 13.80 -8.64
CA GLN A 194 18.57 13.58 -8.58
C GLN A 194 19.32 14.67 -7.84
N ARG A 195 18.86 15.93 -7.88
CA ARG A 195 19.49 17.05 -7.16
C ARG A 195 19.37 16.86 -5.64
N HIS A 196 18.20 16.41 -5.17
CA HIS A 196 17.95 16.18 -3.75
C HIS A 196 18.67 14.95 -3.18
N SER A 197 19.11 13.97 -3.98
CA SER A 197 19.89 12.82 -3.48
C SER A 197 21.37 13.16 -3.20
N SER A 198 21.83 14.35 -3.59
CA SER A 198 23.25 14.77 -3.50
C SER A 198 23.57 15.67 -2.30
N SER A 199 22.55 16.13 -1.57
CA SER A 199 22.65 17.05 -0.44
C SER A 199 22.50 16.37 0.93
N TRP A 200 22.40 15.04 0.98
CA TRP A 200 22.28 14.31 2.25
C TRP A 200 23.65 14.16 2.91
N PRO A 201 23.80 14.49 4.21
CA PRO A 201 25.01 14.14 4.94
C PRO A 201 25.15 12.62 4.99
N LYS A 202 26.39 12.14 4.81
CA LYS A 202 26.75 10.72 4.98
C LYS A 202 26.71 10.29 6.43
#